data_AF-A0A0Q6W6Z7-F1
#
_entry.id   AF-A0A0Q6W6Z7-F1
#
_cell.length_a   1.000
_cell.length_b   1.000
_cell.length_c   1.000
_cell.angle_alpha   90.00
_cell.angle_beta   90.00
_cell.angle_gamma   90.00
#
_symmetry.space_group_name_H-M   'P 1'
#
loop_
_entity.id
_entity.type
_entity.pdbx_description
1 polymer ?
#
loop_
_entity_poly.entity_id
_entity_poly.type
_entity_poly.pdbx_seq_one_letter_code
_entity_poly.pdbx_strand_id
1 'polypeptide(L)'
;MMRAYFPGHLNLKRKLLAATVAACFGAAAQANPTAPQVVAGQAQFSQQGNLFSIANAPNTIINWQSFSINAGEITRFIQQGGDSKVLNRIVGQDPSKILGALQSNGKVYLINP
;
A
#
# COMPACT_ATOMS: atom_id res chain seq x y z
N MET A 1 -58.95 44.81 17.85
CA MET A 1 -58.34 43.63 18.51
C MET A 1 -58.75 42.41 17.68
N MET A 2 -57.92 41.49 17.22
CA MET A 2 -56.73 40.86 17.80
C MET A 2 -55.96 40.15 16.65
N ARG A 3 -54.64 40.02 16.77
CA ARG A 3 -53.68 39.64 15.71
C ARG A 3 -53.25 38.18 15.85
N ALA A 4 -52.87 37.57 14.72
CA ALA A 4 -52.03 36.36 14.55
C ALA A 4 -52.72 35.01 14.85
N TYR A 5 -52.38 33.89 14.19
CA TYR A 5 -51.05 33.37 13.93
C TYR A 5 -51.09 32.23 12.88
N PHE A 6 -50.19 32.24 11.89
CA PHE A 6 -49.87 31.09 11.03
C PHE A 6 -48.49 30.55 11.44
N PRO A 7 -48.34 29.22 11.56
CA PRO A 7 -47.21 28.54 10.93
C PRO A 7 -47.70 27.26 10.25
N GLY A 8 -47.10 26.70 9.20
CA GLY A 8 -45.72 26.71 8.77
C GLY A 8 -45.51 25.31 8.20
N HIS A 9 -45.33 25.24 6.89
CA HIS A 9 -45.25 24.04 6.04
C HIS A 9 -44.22 23.02 6.58
N LEU A 10 -44.69 21.80 6.87
CA LEU A 10 -43.87 20.68 7.34
C LEU A 10 -42.80 20.32 6.29
N ASN A 11 -41.55 20.62 6.60
CA ASN A 11 -40.37 20.30 5.81
C ASN A 11 -40.04 18.79 5.89
N LEU A 12 -40.63 18.00 5.00
CA LEU A 12 -40.41 16.54 4.86
C LEU A 12 -38.99 16.16 4.37
N LYS A 13 -38.12 17.13 4.08
CA LYS A 13 -36.82 16.93 3.40
C LYS A 13 -35.59 16.84 4.32
N ARG A 14 -35.74 16.50 5.61
CA ARG A 14 -34.62 16.45 6.58
C ARG A 14 -34.37 15.08 7.23
N LYS A 15 -34.99 14.00 6.75
CA LYS A 15 -34.78 12.63 7.28
C LYS A 15 -34.13 11.68 6.27
N LEU A 16 -33.05 12.13 5.64
CA LEU A 16 -32.14 11.27 4.86
C LEU A 16 -30.68 11.52 5.26
N LEU A 17 -30.44 11.83 6.55
CA LEU A 17 -29.13 11.58 7.15
C LEU A 17 -29.20 10.23 7.87
N ALA A 18 -28.13 9.44 7.71
CA ALA A 18 -27.80 8.20 8.42
C ALA A 18 -28.35 6.90 7.80
N ALA A 19 -27.68 6.38 6.76
CA ALA A 19 -27.35 4.96 6.62
C ALA A 19 -26.53 4.66 5.32
N THR A 20 -25.29 5.15 5.25
CA THR A 20 -24.25 4.56 4.37
C THR A 20 -22.91 4.52 5.11
N VAL A 21 -22.95 4.11 6.39
CA VAL A 21 -21.75 3.66 7.11
C VAL A 21 -21.76 2.14 7.03
N ALA A 22 -20.66 1.56 6.54
CA ALA A 22 -20.30 0.12 6.53
C ALA A 22 -20.16 -0.54 5.15
N ALA A 23 -19.38 0.06 4.24
CA ALA A 23 -18.71 -0.70 3.17
C ALA A 23 -17.17 -0.59 3.25
N CYS A 24 -16.62 -0.37 4.45
CA CYS A 24 -15.18 -0.27 4.68
C CYS A 24 -14.53 -1.59 5.14
N PHE A 25 -15.17 -2.75 4.94
CA PHE A 25 -14.62 -4.01 5.38
C PHE A 25 -13.88 -4.74 4.26
N GLY A 26 -12.54 -4.68 4.34
CA GLY A 26 -11.73 -5.85 4.05
C GLY A 26 -11.02 -5.91 2.70
N ALA A 27 -10.40 -4.81 2.25
CA ALA A 27 -9.15 -5.03 1.52
C ALA A 27 -8.17 -5.60 2.55
N ALA A 28 -8.03 -6.92 2.62
CA ALA A 28 -6.97 -7.54 3.38
C ALA A 28 -5.68 -6.82 2.98
N ALA A 29 -5.04 -6.12 3.94
CA ALA A 29 -3.75 -5.50 3.71
C ALA A 29 -2.78 -6.65 3.39
N GLN A 30 -2.60 -6.91 2.09
CA GLN A 30 -1.67 -7.90 1.57
C GLN A 30 -0.28 -7.52 2.09
N ALA A 31 0.38 -8.42 2.81
CA ALA A 31 1.62 -8.09 3.51
C ALA A 31 2.84 -8.21 2.57
N ASN A 32 2.73 -7.58 1.41
CA ASN A 32 3.88 -7.17 0.62
C ASN A 32 4.60 -6.01 1.34
N PRO A 33 5.85 -5.69 0.95
CA PRO A 33 6.58 -4.55 1.51
C PRO A 33 5.78 -3.25 1.46
N THR A 34 5.83 -2.46 2.53
CA THR A 34 4.95 -1.29 2.72
C THR A 34 5.73 0.02 2.84
N ALA A 35 5.04 1.11 2.46
CA ALA A 35 5.54 2.48 2.48
C ALA A 35 6.95 2.62 1.84
N PRO A 36 7.09 2.29 0.54
CA PRO A 36 8.34 2.50 -0.16
C PRO A 36 8.72 3.98 -0.21
N GLN A 37 9.98 4.26 0.05
CA GLN A 37 10.61 5.54 -0.24
C GLN A 37 11.88 5.29 -1.05
N VAL A 38 11.88 5.69 -2.32
CA VAL A 38 13.09 5.67 -3.16
C VAL A 38 14.02 6.80 -2.69
N VAL A 39 15.20 6.45 -2.18
CA VAL A 39 16.20 7.42 -1.69
C VAL A 39 17.38 7.61 -2.64
N ALA A 40 17.56 6.69 -3.59
CA ALA A 40 18.49 6.83 -4.70
C ALA A 40 18.00 6.02 -5.90
N GLY A 41 18.28 6.50 -7.11
CA GLY A 41 17.84 5.85 -8.35
C GLY A 41 16.35 6.06 -8.63
N GLN A 42 15.74 5.09 -9.32
CA GLN A 42 14.34 5.13 -9.73
C GLN A 42 13.70 3.77 -9.55
N ALA A 43 12.43 3.75 -9.13
CA ALA A 43 11.61 2.55 -9.11
C ALA A 43 10.14 2.88 -9.39
N GLN A 44 9.45 1.93 -9.98
CA GLN A 44 8.00 1.93 -10.17
C GLN A 44 7.41 0.71 -9.45
N PHE A 45 6.28 0.92 -8.78
CA PHE A 45 5.62 -0.08 -7.93
C PHE A 45 4.25 -0.41 -8.51
N SER A 46 3.91 -1.70 -8.61
CA SER A 46 2.63 -2.15 -9.13
C SER A 46 2.14 -3.37 -8.35
N GLN A 47 0.90 -3.32 -7.86
CA GLN A 47 0.25 -4.44 -7.18
C GLN A 47 -0.87 -4.99 -8.06
N GLN A 48 -0.86 -6.30 -8.31
CA GLN A 48 -1.94 -7.01 -8.99
C GLN A 48 -2.26 -8.31 -8.24
N GLY A 49 -3.37 -8.30 -7.48
CA GLY A 49 -3.70 -9.42 -6.59
C GLY A 49 -2.57 -9.65 -5.59
N ASN A 50 -2.02 -10.87 -5.56
CA ASN A 50 -0.93 -11.26 -4.66
C ASN A 50 0.48 -10.97 -5.24
N LEU A 51 0.58 -10.45 -6.46
CA LEU A 51 1.84 -10.09 -7.11
C LEU A 51 2.15 -8.60 -6.90
N PHE A 52 3.24 -8.32 -6.20
CA PHE A 52 3.85 -7.01 -6.11
C PHE A 52 5.07 -6.93 -7.01
N SER A 53 4.98 -6.13 -8.08
CA SER A 53 6.08 -5.93 -9.03
C SER A 53 6.78 -4.59 -8.78
N ILE A 54 8.11 -4.63 -8.75
CA ILE A 54 8.98 -3.48 -8.51
C ILE A 54 9.94 -3.39 -9.70
N ALA A 55 9.71 -2.46 -10.61
CA ALA A 55 10.66 -2.17 -11.67
C ALA A 55 11.68 -1.15 -11.16
N ASN A 56 12.99 -1.36 -11.35
CA ASN A 56 14.00 -0.42 -10.85
C ASN A 56 15.20 -0.25 -11.78
N ALA A 57 15.80 0.94 -11.72
CA ALA A 57 17.10 1.23 -12.31
C ALA A 57 18.25 0.56 -11.53
N PRO A 58 19.44 0.38 -12.11
CA PRO A 58 20.61 -0.13 -11.41
C PRO A 58 21.00 0.77 -10.23
N ASN A 59 21.43 0.16 -9.14
CA ASN A 59 21.88 0.84 -7.91
C ASN A 59 20.80 1.66 -7.20
N THR A 60 19.52 1.36 -7.46
CA THR A 60 18.40 1.95 -6.71
C THR A 60 18.47 1.56 -5.23
N ILE A 61 18.16 2.50 -4.35
CA ILE A 61 18.01 2.27 -2.91
C ILE A 61 16.59 2.64 -2.50
N ILE A 62 15.92 1.72 -1.83
CA ILE A 62 14.53 1.86 -1.37
C ILE A 62 14.50 1.63 0.14
N ASN A 63 14.01 2.63 0.87
CA ASN A 63 13.64 2.47 2.27
C ASN A 63 12.21 1.94 2.36
N TRP A 64 11.96 1.07 3.33
CA TRP A 64 10.67 0.46 3.59
C TRP A 64 10.30 0.59 5.07
N GLN A 65 9.04 0.87 5.37
CA GLN A 65 8.57 0.80 6.76
C GLN A 65 8.53 -0.64 7.25
N SER A 66 8.12 -1.58 6.40
CA SER A 66 8.22 -3.01 6.65
C SER A 66 8.48 -3.75 5.34
N PHE A 67 9.19 -4.87 5.42
CA PHE A 67 9.43 -5.76 4.29
C PHE A 67 9.17 -7.20 4.73
N SER A 68 7.96 -7.68 4.44
CA SER A 68 7.56 -9.08 4.59
C SER A 68 6.88 -9.52 3.29
N ILE A 69 6.74 -10.83 3.12
CA ILE A 69 6.01 -11.46 2.02
C ILE A 69 5.28 -12.66 2.62
N ASN A 70 3.96 -12.63 2.72
CA ASN A 70 3.19 -13.74 3.27
C ASN A 70 3.17 -14.95 2.33
N ALA A 71 2.76 -16.11 2.86
CA ALA A 71 2.51 -17.30 2.06
C ALA A 71 1.48 -17.00 0.95
N GLY A 72 1.79 -17.39 -0.28
CA GLY A 72 0.95 -17.12 -1.46
C GLY A 72 1.13 -15.74 -2.08
N GLU A 73 1.97 -14.87 -1.52
CA GLU A 73 2.36 -13.59 -2.09
C GLU A 73 3.68 -13.69 -2.87
N ILE A 74 3.84 -12.82 -3.87
CA ILE A 74 5.04 -12.72 -4.69
C ILE A 74 5.47 -11.25 -4.73
N THR A 75 6.67 -10.95 -4.26
CA THR A 75 7.35 -9.69 -4.58
C THR A 75 8.39 -9.95 -5.67
N ARG A 76 8.30 -9.26 -6.80
CA ARG A 76 9.16 -9.43 -7.97
C ARG A 76 9.88 -8.15 -8.34
N PHE A 77 11.20 -8.17 -8.31
CA PHE A 77 12.06 -7.09 -8.81
C PHE A 77 12.41 -7.30 -10.29
N ILE A 78 11.96 -6.39 -11.15
CA ILE A 78 12.23 -6.36 -12.60
C ILE A 78 13.30 -5.29 -12.84
N GLN A 79 14.55 -5.72 -12.90
CA GLN A 79 15.71 -4.85 -13.07
C GLN A 79 16.12 -4.77 -14.55
N GLN A 80 16.91 -3.76 -14.92
CA GLN A 80 17.38 -3.60 -16.30
C GLN A 80 18.22 -4.78 -16.84
N GLY A 81 18.89 -5.55 -15.97
CA GLY A 81 19.70 -6.70 -16.37
C GLY A 81 20.19 -7.53 -15.17
N GLY A 82 20.85 -8.66 -15.45
CA GLY A 82 21.31 -9.63 -14.44
C GLY A 82 22.31 -9.10 -13.42
N ASP A 83 23.09 -8.10 -13.81
CA ASP A 83 24.09 -7.48 -12.94
C ASP A 83 23.58 -6.27 -12.16
N SER A 84 22.36 -5.80 -12.46
CA SER A 84 21.72 -4.74 -11.70
C SER A 84 21.54 -5.13 -10.25
N LYS A 85 21.63 -4.12 -9.38
CA LYS A 85 21.53 -4.25 -7.93
C LYS A 85 20.46 -3.29 -7.41
N VAL A 86 19.69 -3.73 -6.42
CA VAL A 86 18.82 -2.87 -5.63
C VAL A 86 19.06 -3.14 -4.15
N LEU A 87 19.16 -2.08 -3.35
CA LEU A 87 19.23 -2.16 -1.90
C LEU A 87 17.88 -1.81 -1.30
N ASN A 88 17.33 -2.72 -0.52
CA ASN A 88 16.12 -2.54 0.27
C ASN A 88 16.52 -2.44 1.74
N ARG A 89 16.26 -1.27 2.35
CA ARG A 89 16.55 -1.01 3.76
C ARG A 89 15.24 -0.89 4.54
N ILE A 90 15.04 -1.74 5.53
CA ILE A 90 13.91 -1.60 6.45
C ILE A 90 14.30 -0.55 7.50
N VAL A 91 13.46 0.48 7.66
CA VAL A 91 13.64 1.54 8.66
C VAL A 91 12.66 1.41 9.83
N GLY A 92 11.65 0.54 9.71
CA GLY A 92 10.78 0.17 10.81
C GLY A 92 11.43 -0.81 11.78
N GLN A 93 10.66 -1.23 12.78
CA GLN A 93 11.13 -2.08 13.88
C GLN A 93 10.72 -3.55 13.70
N ASP A 94 9.83 -3.85 12.75
CA ASP A 94 9.30 -5.20 12.59
C ASP A 94 10.31 -6.11 11.86
N PRO A 95 10.51 -7.36 12.34
CA PRO A 95 11.34 -8.32 11.65
C PRO A 95 10.76 -8.68 10.29
N SER A 96 11.64 -8.94 9.32
CA SER A 96 11.24 -9.40 8.00
C SER A 96 10.81 -10.87 8.04
N LYS A 97 9.61 -11.16 7.53
CA LYS A 97 9.13 -12.54 7.34
C LYS A 97 8.90 -12.79 5.86
N ILE A 98 9.72 -13.66 5.26
CA ILE A 98 9.60 -14.04 3.85
C ILE A 98 9.06 -15.47 3.80
N LEU A 99 7.73 -15.59 3.83
CA LEU A 99 7.00 -16.85 3.76
C LEU A 99 6.47 -17.16 2.36
N GLY A 100 6.38 -16.13 1.51
CA GLY A 100 6.08 -16.24 0.07
C GLY A 100 7.33 -16.20 -0.81
N ALA A 101 7.18 -15.69 -2.03
CA ALA A 101 8.26 -15.66 -3.02
C ALA A 101 8.85 -14.26 -3.20
N LEU A 102 10.17 -14.14 -3.02
CA LEU A 102 10.97 -13.00 -3.47
C LEU A 102 11.69 -13.39 -4.77
N GLN A 103 11.38 -12.69 -5.87
CA GLN A 103 11.90 -13.01 -7.20
C GLN A 103 12.66 -11.81 -7.78
N SER A 104 13.71 -12.07 -8.56
CA SER A 104 14.35 -11.04 -9.38
C SER A 104 15.09 -11.63 -10.57
N ASN A 105 15.22 -10.85 -11.64
CA ASN A 105 16.18 -11.11 -12.71
C ASN A 105 17.58 -10.53 -12.43
N GLY A 106 17.77 -9.79 -11.32
CA GLY A 106 19.06 -9.23 -10.90
C GLY A 106 19.35 -9.50 -9.42
N LYS A 107 20.22 -8.68 -8.81
CA LYS A 107 20.64 -8.82 -7.40
C LYS A 107 19.76 -7.97 -6.48
N VAL A 108 19.21 -8.58 -5.44
CA VAL A 108 18.38 -7.91 -4.42
C VAL A 108 19.09 -8.04 -3.07
N TYR A 109 19.39 -6.90 -2.45
CA TYR A 109 19.93 -6.86 -1.09
C TYR A 109 18.84 -6.38 -0.14
N LEU A 110 18.68 -7.07 0.98
CA LEU A 110 17.72 -6.75 2.03
C LEU A 110 18.46 -6.56 3.35
N ILE A 111 18.29 -5.41 3.99
CA ILE A 111 18.90 -5.12 5.30
C ILE A 111 17.79 -4.71 6.27
N ASN A 112 17.64 -5.50 7.33
CA ASN A 112 16.80 -5.20 8.48
C ASN A 112 17.72 -5.22 9.73
N PRO A 113 18.03 -4.05 10.34
CA PRO A 113 18.94 -3.95 11.48
C PRO A 113 18.50 -4.72 12.74
#